data_AF-A0A7X8RAJ3-F1
#
_entry.id   AF-A0A7X8RAJ3-F1
#
_cell.length_a   1.000
_cell.length_b   1.000
_cell.length_c   1.000
_cell.angle_alpha   90.00
_cell.angle_beta   90.00
_cell.angle_gamma   90.00
#
_symmetry.space_group_name_H-M   'P 1'
#
loop_
_entity.id
_entity.type
_entity.pdbx_description
1 polymer ?
#
loop_
_entity_poly.entity_id
_entity_poly.type
_entity_poly.pdbx_seq_one_letter_code
_entity_poly.pdbx_strand_id
1 'polypeptide(L)' 'MATDKFEHATFYLTRKQVEEIKRLARDQQISRSALVRMIIREYLAREEEQKNG' A
#
# COMPACT_ATOMS: atom_id res chain seq x y z
N MET A 1 21.24 -11.77 11.35
CA MET A 1 20.20 -11.47 10.33
C MET A 1 20.29 -9.98 10.09
N ALA A 2 20.76 -9.57 8.92
CA ALA A 2 20.78 -8.14 8.59
C ALA A 2 19.34 -7.65 8.76
N THR A 3 19.09 -6.76 9.71
CA THR A 3 17.85 -6.02 9.73
C THR A 3 17.84 -5.22 8.44
N ASP A 4 17.14 -5.72 7.43
CA ASP A 4 16.83 -4.94 6.24
C ASP A 4 16.26 -3.63 6.77
N LYS A 5 17.01 -2.54 6.56
CA LYS A 5 16.65 -1.24 7.10
C LYS A 5 15.34 -0.88 6.43
N PHE A 6 14.26 -0.78 7.20
CA PHE A 6 12.98 -0.35 6.66
C PHE A 6 13.17 1.00 5.98
N GLU A 7 12.96 1.06 4.67
CA GLU A 7 13.01 2.30 3.92
C GLU A 7 11.65 2.98 3.93
N HIS A 8 11.66 4.30 4.12
CA HIS A 8 10.45 5.13 4.07
C HIS A 8 10.29 5.73 2.67
N ALA A 9 9.14 5.52 2.05
CA ALA A 9 8.76 6.14 0.79
C ALA A 9 7.68 7.21 1.01
N THR A 10 7.84 8.37 0.37
CA THR A 10 6.85 9.45 0.37
C THR A 10 6.04 9.39 -0.93
N PHE A 11 4.72 9.44 -0.82
CA PHE A 11 3.81 9.41 -1.97
C PHE A 11 3.05 10.72 -2.09
N TYR A 12 2.98 11.26 -3.31
CA TYR A 12 2.05 12.34 -3.63
C TYR A 12 0.72 11.73 -4.05
N LEU A 13 -0.33 12.06 -3.30
CA LEU A 13 -1.69 11.59 -3.53
C LEU A 13 -2.61 12.79 -3.55
N THR A 14 -3.67 12.72 -4.35
CA THR A 14 -4.73 13.72 -4.30
C THR A 14 -5.40 13.70 -2.92
N ARG A 15 -5.96 14.84 -2.51
CA ARG A 15 -6.70 14.94 -1.25
C ARG A 15 -7.81 13.89 -1.13
N LYS A 16 -8.53 13.62 -2.24
CA LYS A 16 -9.60 12.62 -2.28
C LYS A 16 -9.07 11.22 -1.95
N GLN A 17 -7.97 10.81 -2.59
CA GLN A 17 -7.33 9.52 -2.33
C GLN A 17 -6.87 9.40 -0.86
N VAL A 18 -6.28 10.46 -0.31
CA VAL A 18 -5.84 10.46 1.10
C VAL A 18 -7.02 10.26 2.06
N GLU A 19 -8.13 10.95 1.84
CA GLU A 19 -9.32 10.81 2.70
C GLU A 19 -9.97 9.44 2.59
N GLU A 20 -9.99 8.86 1.39
CA GLU A 20 -10.48 7.51 1.17
C GLU A 20 -9.61 6.46 1.88
N ILE A 21 -8.28 6.53 1.76
CA ILE A 21 -7.34 5.67 2.48
C ILE A 21 -7.52 5.81 3.99
N LYS A 22 -7.67 7.05 4.50
CA LYS A 22 -7.91 7.30 5.93
C LYS A 22 -9.19 6.64 6.40
N ARG A 23 -10.28 6.76 5.64
CA ARG A 23 -11.57 6.14 5.98
C ARG A 23 -11.47 4.62 6.00
N LEU A 24 -10.98 4.02 4.92
CA LEU A 24 -10.85 2.57 4.79
C LEU A 24 -9.94 1.97 5.87
N ALA A 25 -8.81 2.62 6.17
CA ALA A 25 -7.91 2.16 7.22
C ALA A 25 -8.58 2.18 8.61
N ARG A 26 -9.41 3.19 8.91
CA ARG A 26 -10.20 3.24 10.15
C ARG A 26 -11.25 2.14 10.19
N ASP A 27 -12.02 1.98 9.11
CA ASP A 27 -13.09 0.99 9.02
C ASP A 27 -12.54 -0.44 9.23
N GLN A 28 -11.35 -0.72 8.71
CA GLN A 28 -10.66 -2.01 8.84
C GLN A 28 -9.78 -2.13 10.10
N GLN A 29 -9.72 -1.09 10.94
CA GLN A 29 -8.85 -1.02 12.12
C GLN A 29 -7.37 -1.32 11.86
N ILE A 30 -6.85 -0.88 10.71
CA ILE A 30 -5.44 -1.04 10.34
C ILE A 30 -4.73 0.31 10.18
N SER A 31 -3.40 0.29 10.20
CA SER A 31 -2.62 1.50 9.89
C SER A 31 -2.76 1.87 8.40
N ARG A 32 -2.76 3.18 8.12
CA ARG A 32 -2.76 3.70 6.73
C ARG A 32 -1.60 3.12 5.92
N SER A 33 -0.41 3.03 6.50
CA SER A 33 0.76 2.45 5.83
C SER A 33 0.60 0.95 5.56
N ALA A 34 -0.09 0.21 6.43
CA ALA A 34 -0.42 -1.19 6.16
C ALA A 34 -1.38 -1.32 4.98
N LEU A 35 -2.44 -0.50 4.93
CA LEU A 35 -3.37 -0.48 3.81
C LEU A 35 -2.66 -0.16 2.49
N VAL A 36 -1.82 0.87 2.46
CA VAL A 36 -1.05 1.23 1.25
C VAL A 36 -0.12 0.08 0.83
N ARG A 37 0.56 -0.58 1.77
CA ARG A 37 1.39 -1.77 1.46
C ARG A 37 0.57 -2.92 0.89
N MET A 38 -0.63 -3.17 1.40
CA MET A 38 -1.52 -4.20 0.86
C MET A 38 -1.93 -3.88 -0.58
N ILE A 39 -2.32 -2.62 -0.85
CA ILE A 39 -2.67 -2.16 -2.20
C ILE A 39 -1.49 -2.33 -3.17
N ILE A 40 -0.28 -1.93 -2.76
CA ILE A 40 0.93 -2.08 -3.59
C ILE A 40 1.21 -3.56 -3.89
N ARG A 41 1.15 -4.43 -2.88
CA ARG A 41 1.39 -5.88 -3.06
C ARG A 41 0.40 -6.51 -4.02
N GLU A 42 -0.88 -6.20 -3.85
CA GLU A 42 -1.96 -6.70 -4.71
C GLU A 42 -1.78 -6.24 -6.17
N TYR A 43 -1.41 -4.97 -6.37
CA TYR A 43 -1.14 -4.45 -7.71
C TYR A 43 0.03 -5.20 -8.38
N LEU A 44 1.15 -5.37 -7.66
CA LEU A 44 2.31 -6.06 -8.19
C LEU A 44 2.03 -7.54 -8.53
N ALA A 45 1.26 -8.24 -7.68
CA ALA A 45 0.88 -9.63 -7.93
C ALA A 45 0.07 -9.76 -9.23
N ARG A 46 -0.90 -8.87 -9.47
CA ARG A 46 -1.69 -8.84 -10.71
C ARG A 46 -0.83 -8.56 -11.94
N GLU A 47 0.16 -7.68 -11.83
CA GLU A 47 1.08 -7.38 -12.93
C GLU A 47 2.00 -8.58 -13.25
N GLU A 48 2.43 -9.33 -12.24
CA GLU A 48 3.21 -10.56 -12.43
C GLU A 48 2.38 -11.65 -13.09
N GLU A 49 1.12 -11.83 -12.67
CA GLU A 49 0.18 -12.76 -13.30
C GLU A 49 -0.05 -12.43 -14.78
N GLN A 50 -0.23 -11.15 -15.13
CA GLN A 50 -0.42 -10.71 -16.51
C GLN A 50 0.82 -10.90 -17.40
N LYS A 51 2.03 -10.87 -16.83
CA LYS A 51 3.27 -11.06 -17.59
C LYS A 51 3.61 -12.53 -17.83
N ASN A 52 3.12 -13.43 -16.98
CA ASN A 52 3.45 -14.85 -16.99
C ASN A 52 2.32 -15.76 -17.52
N GLY A 53 1.15 -15.19 -17.86
CA GLY A 53 0.02 -15.89 -18.48
C GLY A 53 -0.12 -15.56 -19.96
#